data_AF-A0A7X7TKV0-F1
#
_entry.id   AF-A0A7X7TKV0-F1
#
_cell.length_a   1.000
_cell.length_b   1.000
_cell.length_c   1.000
_cell.angle_alpha   90.00
_cell.angle_beta   90.00
_cell.angle_gamma   90.00
#
_symmetry.space_group_name_H-M   'P 1'
#
loop_
_entity.id
_entity.type
_entity.pdbx_description
1 polymer ?
#
loop_
_entity_poly.entity_id
_entity_poly.type
_entity_poly.pdbx_seq_one_letter_code
_entity_poly.pdbx_strand_id
1 'polypeptide(L)'
;LLSDQTSCHAVYEGGYCPQGISFEERTRLRAEDREKFKQLVDQSLRRHFYLIKTLTERGTYFFDYGNSFMKAVFDAGVKEISKNGVDEKDGFIWPSYVEDIMGPMLFDYGYGPFRWVCLSGKHEDLVKTDRAAMECIDPNRRGQDRDNYIWIRDAEKNKLVVGSQARILYQDAEGRVRIALKFNEMIRKGEIGPVMLGRDHHDVSGTDSPLRETANIKDGSNVMADMATQCYAGNAARGMSLVALHNGGGVGIGKSINGGFGLVLDGSERVDNIIKSALLWDVMCGVARRAWARNENSITTSIEFNNNYQGKGHITLPYLVDDQLIEETVAKALKKNNR
;
A
#
# COMPACT_ATOMS: atom_id res chain seq x y z
N LEU A 1 -0.08 21.13 -0.25
CA LEU A 1 -0.55 19.72 -0.22
C LEU A 1 -2.07 19.76 -0.17
N LEU A 2 -2.73 19.03 -1.07
CA LEU A 2 -4.18 18.89 -1.16
C LEU A 2 -4.52 17.43 -1.47
N SER A 3 -5.60 16.90 -0.91
CA SER A 3 -6.14 15.59 -1.24
C SER A 3 -7.64 15.57 -0.95
N ASP A 4 -8.32 14.48 -1.27
CA ASP A 4 -9.73 14.24 -0.97
C ASP A 4 -9.92 12.85 -0.35
N GLN A 5 -10.74 12.76 0.69
CA GLN A 5 -11.08 11.50 1.35
C GLN A 5 -12.59 11.35 1.59
N THR A 6 -13.42 12.04 0.80
CA THR A 6 -14.86 11.76 0.76
C THR A 6 -15.12 10.32 0.31
N SER A 7 -16.31 9.76 0.58
CA SER A 7 -16.59 8.36 0.21
C SER A 7 -17.06 8.23 -1.24
N CYS A 8 -16.21 8.63 -2.20
CA CYS A 8 -16.53 8.60 -3.63
C CYS A 8 -16.72 7.18 -4.20
N HIS A 9 -16.22 6.13 -3.53
CA HIS A 9 -16.50 4.74 -3.87
C HIS A 9 -18.00 4.37 -3.78
N ALA A 10 -18.78 5.16 -3.01
CA ALA A 10 -20.22 5.00 -2.82
C ALA A 10 -20.94 6.36 -3.05
N VAL A 11 -20.47 7.12 -4.05
CA VAL A 11 -20.86 8.52 -4.28
C VAL A 11 -22.39 8.73 -4.36
N TYR A 12 -23.11 7.84 -5.05
CA TYR A 12 -24.57 7.90 -5.20
C TYR A 12 -25.35 7.15 -4.11
N GLU A 13 -24.67 6.58 -3.12
CA GLU A 13 -25.28 5.90 -1.97
C GLU A 13 -25.23 6.77 -0.71
N GLY A 14 -24.78 8.02 -0.85
CA GLY A 14 -24.71 9.00 0.23
C GLY A 14 -23.31 9.22 0.80
N GLY A 15 -22.28 8.64 0.18
CA GLY A 15 -20.87 8.88 0.52
C GLY A 15 -20.34 10.26 0.15
N TYR A 16 -21.11 11.02 -0.64
CA TYR A 16 -20.80 12.39 -1.04
C TYR A 16 -22.01 13.31 -0.76
N CYS A 17 -21.76 14.47 -0.14
CA CYS A 17 -22.79 15.47 0.11
C CYS A 17 -22.64 16.63 -0.90
N PRO A 18 -23.60 16.83 -1.82
CA PRO A 18 -23.57 17.91 -2.79
C PRO A 18 -23.45 19.29 -2.14
N GLN A 19 -22.73 20.19 -2.81
CA GLN A 19 -22.69 21.60 -2.44
C GLN A 19 -24.08 22.22 -2.60
N GLY A 20 -24.48 23.08 -1.66
CA GLY A 20 -25.72 23.86 -1.74
C GLY A 20 -26.94 23.23 -1.05
N ILE A 21 -26.80 22.04 -0.46
CA ILE A 21 -27.83 21.40 0.38
C ILE A 21 -27.25 20.97 1.73
N SER A 22 -28.13 20.80 2.73
CA SER A 22 -27.71 20.32 4.05
C SER A 22 -27.51 18.80 4.05
N PHE A 23 -26.90 18.27 5.11
CA PHE A 23 -26.72 16.83 5.30
C PHE A 23 -28.07 16.09 5.40
N GLU A 24 -29.05 16.71 6.06
CA GLU A 24 -30.43 16.23 6.20
C GLU A 24 -31.11 16.20 4.84
N GLU A 25 -31.00 17.29 4.07
CA GLU A 25 -31.62 17.39 2.75
C GLU A 25 -31.04 16.35 1.78
N ARG A 26 -29.73 16.16 1.81
CA ARG A 26 -29.07 15.09 1.05
C ARG A 26 -29.59 13.71 1.43
N THR A 27 -29.83 13.46 2.72
CA THR A 27 -30.39 12.18 3.20
C THR A 27 -31.82 11.98 2.71
N ARG A 28 -32.64 13.05 2.77
CA ARG A 28 -34.01 13.06 2.27
C ARG A 28 -34.07 12.78 0.77
N LEU A 29 -33.33 13.56 -0.04
CA LEU A 29 -33.29 13.38 -1.50
C LEU A 29 -32.80 11.99 -1.90
N ARG A 30 -31.83 11.40 -1.18
CA ARG A 30 -31.38 10.02 -1.46
C ARG A 30 -32.53 9.00 -1.38
N ALA A 31 -33.48 9.21 -0.46
CA ALA A 31 -34.63 8.33 -0.27
C ALA A 31 -35.83 8.68 -1.16
N GLU A 32 -36.10 9.98 -1.34
CA GLU A 32 -37.34 10.47 -1.95
C GLU A 32 -37.18 10.89 -3.43
N ASP A 33 -36.00 11.37 -3.84
CA ASP A 33 -35.72 11.84 -5.21
C ASP A 33 -34.26 11.55 -5.61
N ARG A 34 -34.00 10.27 -5.88
CA ARG A 34 -32.65 9.77 -6.18
C ARG A 34 -32.06 10.38 -7.44
N GLU A 35 -32.88 10.69 -8.44
CA GLU A 35 -32.40 11.30 -9.69
C GLU A 35 -31.96 12.75 -9.45
N LYS A 36 -32.72 13.54 -8.68
CA LYS A 36 -32.28 14.87 -8.28
C LYS A 36 -31.00 14.83 -7.45
N PHE A 37 -30.89 13.87 -6.52
CA PHE A 37 -29.67 13.68 -5.74
C PHE A 37 -28.44 13.43 -6.63
N LYS A 38 -28.53 12.49 -7.59
CA LYS A 38 -27.44 12.20 -8.54
C LYS A 38 -27.03 13.43 -9.34
N GLN A 39 -27.99 14.20 -9.87
CA GLN A 39 -27.70 15.43 -10.61
C GLN A 39 -26.92 16.45 -9.78
N LEU A 40 -27.28 16.62 -8.51
CA LEU A 40 -26.59 17.53 -7.59
C LEU A 40 -25.18 17.01 -7.23
N VAL A 41 -25.02 15.70 -7.07
CA VAL A 41 -23.71 15.05 -6.88
C VAL A 41 -22.81 15.33 -8.08
N ASP A 42 -23.27 15.08 -9.31
CA ASP A 42 -22.49 15.29 -10.53
C ASP A 42 -22.07 16.75 -10.68
N GLN A 43 -23.00 17.68 -10.44
CA GLN A 43 -22.72 19.11 -10.48
C GLN A 43 -21.62 19.50 -9.46
N SER A 44 -21.69 18.94 -8.25
CA SER A 44 -20.73 19.21 -7.18
C SER A 44 -19.36 18.60 -7.48
N LEU A 45 -19.30 17.38 -8.01
CA LEU A 45 -18.05 16.71 -8.42
C LEU A 45 -17.34 17.49 -9.52
N ARG A 46 -18.08 17.95 -10.54
CA ARG A 46 -17.53 18.82 -11.60
C ARG A 46 -16.92 20.08 -10.99
N ARG A 47 -17.64 20.74 -10.07
CA ARG A 47 -17.14 21.93 -9.39
C ARG A 47 -15.90 21.64 -8.55
N HIS A 48 -15.90 20.53 -7.82
CA HIS A 48 -14.78 20.08 -6.98
C HIS A 48 -13.51 19.87 -7.83
N PHE A 49 -13.64 19.18 -8.96
CA PHE A 49 -12.57 18.99 -9.94
C PHE A 49 -11.95 20.31 -10.41
N TYR A 50 -12.77 21.26 -10.86
CA TYR A 50 -12.25 22.52 -11.39
C TYR A 50 -11.55 23.37 -10.33
N LEU A 51 -11.97 23.27 -9.06
CA LEU A 51 -11.28 23.93 -7.95
C LEU A 51 -9.91 23.28 -7.68
N ILE A 52 -9.84 21.94 -7.64
CA ILE A 52 -8.56 21.23 -7.50
C ILE A 52 -7.64 21.58 -8.68
N LYS A 53 -8.14 21.54 -9.91
CA LYS A 53 -7.39 21.91 -11.12
C LYS A 53 -6.80 23.32 -11.01
N THR A 54 -7.62 24.30 -10.66
CA THR A 54 -7.16 25.69 -10.45
C THR A 54 -6.06 25.79 -9.38
N LEU A 55 -6.17 25.04 -8.28
CA LEU A 55 -5.16 25.05 -7.22
C LEU A 55 -3.87 24.36 -7.67
N THR A 56 -3.97 23.27 -8.43
CA THR A 56 -2.80 22.55 -8.97
C THR A 56 -2.05 23.37 -10.01
N GLU A 57 -2.76 24.09 -10.88
CA GLU A 57 -2.17 25.05 -11.84
C GLU A 57 -1.44 26.21 -11.13
N ARG A 58 -1.80 26.50 -9.87
CA ARG A 58 -1.15 27.50 -9.01
C ARG A 58 -0.04 26.92 -8.12
N GLY A 59 0.39 25.67 -8.38
CA GLY A 59 1.51 25.03 -7.68
C GLY A 59 1.13 24.18 -6.47
N THR A 60 -0.17 23.92 -6.23
CA THR A 60 -0.57 22.98 -5.17
C THR A 60 -0.31 21.55 -5.63
N TYR A 61 0.50 20.80 -4.87
CA TYR A 61 0.60 19.35 -5.07
C TYR A 61 -0.69 18.65 -4.58
N PHE A 62 -1.44 18.07 -5.52
CA PHE A 62 -2.62 17.24 -5.28
C PHE A 62 -2.32 15.78 -5.56
N PHE A 63 -2.90 14.89 -4.76
CA PHE A 63 -2.87 13.45 -4.98
C PHE A 63 -4.20 12.83 -4.55
N ASP A 64 -4.65 11.79 -5.27
CA ASP A 64 -5.87 11.05 -4.93
C ASP A 64 -5.62 10.08 -3.76
N TYR A 65 -6.50 10.06 -2.75
CA TYR A 65 -6.30 9.25 -1.54
C TYR A 65 -6.87 7.82 -1.66
N GLY A 66 -7.12 7.33 -2.87
CA GLY A 66 -7.64 5.99 -3.12
C GLY A 66 -9.13 5.83 -2.78
N ASN A 67 -9.90 6.92 -2.79
CA ASN A 67 -11.33 6.93 -2.46
C ASN A 67 -12.24 6.86 -3.69
N SER A 68 -11.69 6.64 -4.88
CA SER A 68 -12.37 6.67 -6.19
C SER A 68 -12.85 8.05 -6.65
N PHE A 69 -12.30 9.15 -6.12
CA PHE A 69 -12.70 10.51 -6.49
C PHE A 69 -12.55 10.78 -7.99
N MET A 70 -11.38 10.48 -8.58
CA MET A 70 -11.14 10.76 -10.00
C MET A 70 -12.07 9.96 -10.93
N LYS A 71 -12.38 8.70 -10.57
CA LYS A 71 -13.36 7.90 -11.31
C LYS A 71 -14.77 8.48 -11.19
N ALA A 72 -15.18 8.91 -10.00
CA ALA A 72 -16.48 9.55 -9.79
C ALA A 72 -16.61 10.85 -10.61
N VAL A 73 -15.55 11.65 -10.69
CA VAL A 73 -15.50 12.87 -11.53
C VAL A 73 -15.61 12.54 -13.03
N PHE A 74 -14.92 11.49 -13.48
CA PHE A 74 -15.04 11.02 -14.87
C PHE A 74 -16.45 10.54 -15.21
N ASP A 75 -17.08 9.81 -14.29
CA ASP A 75 -18.46 9.31 -14.43
C ASP A 75 -19.49 10.43 -14.40
N ALA A 76 -19.23 11.48 -13.60
CA ALA A 76 -20.00 12.73 -13.61
C ALA A 76 -19.83 13.53 -14.91
N GLY A 77 -19.00 13.09 -15.86
CA GLY A 77 -18.90 13.64 -17.22
C GLY A 77 -17.68 14.50 -17.50
N VAL A 78 -16.74 14.65 -16.57
CA VAL A 78 -15.49 15.39 -16.81
C VAL A 78 -14.49 14.46 -17.49
N LYS A 79 -14.48 14.44 -18.83
CA LYS A 79 -13.60 13.52 -19.58
C LYS A 79 -12.12 13.89 -19.55
N GLU A 80 -11.80 15.17 -19.37
CA GLU A 80 -10.42 15.67 -19.29
C GLU A 80 -9.64 15.18 -18.05
N ILE A 81 -10.30 14.56 -17.07
CA ILE A 81 -9.60 13.94 -15.94
C ILE A 81 -8.91 12.62 -16.33
N SER A 82 -9.38 11.95 -17.39
CA SER A 82 -8.73 10.76 -17.94
C SER A 82 -7.55 11.17 -18.82
N LYS A 83 -6.43 10.44 -18.74
CA LYS A 83 -5.26 10.71 -19.59
C LYS A 83 -5.54 10.51 -21.08
N ASN A 84 -6.42 9.57 -21.44
CA ASN A 84 -6.77 9.30 -22.83
C ASN A 84 -8.11 9.93 -23.26
N GLY A 85 -8.88 10.47 -22.32
CA GLY A 85 -10.18 11.11 -22.56
C GLY A 85 -11.32 10.16 -22.93
N VAL A 86 -11.07 8.85 -23.03
CA VAL A 86 -12.02 7.82 -23.47
C VAL A 86 -12.48 6.94 -22.31
N ASP A 87 -11.55 6.40 -21.53
CA ASP A 87 -11.81 5.48 -20.42
C ASP A 87 -10.77 5.65 -19.29
N GLU A 88 -10.85 4.82 -18.25
CA GLU A 88 -9.97 4.85 -17.08
C GLU A 88 -8.67 4.03 -17.23
N LYS A 89 -8.44 3.37 -18.39
CA LYS A 89 -7.39 2.35 -18.50
C LYS A 89 -5.97 2.91 -18.43
N ASP A 90 -5.77 4.12 -18.94
CA ASP A 90 -4.48 4.82 -18.86
C ASP A 90 -4.33 5.64 -17.57
N GLY A 91 -5.31 5.54 -16.67
CA GLY A 91 -5.39 6.30 -15.42
C GLY A 91 -5.84 7.75 -15.63
N PHE A 92 -5.65 8.55 -14.58
CA PHE A 92 -6.13 9.93 -14.50
C PHE A 92 -4.98 10.94 -14.44
N ILE A 93 -5.28 12.21 -14.69
CA ILE A 93 -4.27 13.28 -14.80
C ILE A 93 -3.50 13.56 -13.51
N TRP A 94 -4.07 13.20 -12.35
CA TRP A 94 -3.36 13.27 -11.07
C TRP A 94 -3.02 11.86 -10.59
N PRO A 95 -1.85 11.72 -9.95
CA PRO A 95 -1.45 10.45 -9.38
C PRO A 95 -2.24 10.18 -8.09
N SER A 96 -2.48 8.90 -7.82
CA SER A 96 -2.87 8.45 -6.49
C SER A 96 -1.70 8.53 -5.52
N TYR A 97 -2.00 8.57 -4.23
CA TYR A 97 -0.98 8.50 -3.17
C TYR A 97 -0.14 7.23 -3.27
N VAL A 98 -0.67 6.15 -3.85
CA VAL A 98 0.13 4.94 -4.07
C VAL A 98 1.07 5.08 -5.25
N GLU A 99 0.62 5.67 -6.35
CA GLU A 99 1.44 5.87 -7.55
C GLU A 99 2.68 6.71 -7.27
N ASP A 100 2.50 7.81 -6.54
CA ASP A 100 3.55 8.82 -6.35
C ASP A 100 4.29 8.73 -5.02
N ILE A 101 3.62 8.24 -3.97
CA ILE A 101 4.18 8.28 -2.61
C ILE A 101 4.43 6.86 -2.11
N MET A 102 3.39 6.06 -1.87
CA MET A 102 3.57 4.76 -1.22
C MET A 102 4.40 3.79 -2.05
N GLY A 103 4.18 3.71 -3.36
CA GLY A 103 4.95 2.84 -4.24
C GLY A 103 6.43 3.21 -4.21
N PRO A 104 6.81 4.39 -4.76
CA PRO A 104 8.21 4.80 -4.86
C PRO A 104 8.91 4.99 -3.52
N MET A 105 8.23 5.53 -2.51
CA MET A 105 8.86 5.94 -1.25
C MET A 105 8.74 4.90 -0.15
N LEU A 106 7.90 3.87 -0.27
CA LEU A 106 7.74 2.85 0.78
C LEU A 106 7.84 1.43 0.21
N PHE A 107 6.89 1.01 -0.62
CA PHE A 107 6.81 -0.37 -1.09
C PHE A 107 8.02 -0.78 -1.91
N ASP A 108 8.55 0.11 -2.73
CA ASP A 108 9.72 -0.20 -3.56
C ASP A 108 10.98 -0.44 -2.70
N TYR A 109 11.01 0.06 -1.46
CA TYR A 109 12.05 -0.22 -0.46
C TYR A 109 11.65 -1.32 0.54
N GLY A 110 10.48 -1.96 0.33
CA GLY A 110 9.94 -3.00 1.21
C GLY A 110 9.26 -2.50 2.48
N TYR A 111 9.11 -1.18 2.67
CA TYR A 111 8.38 -0.64 3.82
C TYR A 111 6.89 -0.84 3.65
N GLY A 112 6.25 -1.24 4.74
CA GLY A 112 4.81 -1.38 4.79
C GLY A 112 4.33 -1.67 6.21
N PRO A 113 3.02 -1.79 6.43
CA PRO A 113 2.43 -1.86 7.76
C PRO A 113 2.91 -3.10 8.49
N PHE A 114 3.66 -2.91 9.57
CA PHE A 114 4.07 -3.96 10.49
C PHE A 114 3.37 -3.72 11.83
N ARG A 115 2.53 -4.67 12.24
CA ARG A 115 1.70 -4.55 13.45
C ARG A 115 1.90 -5.75 14.36
N TRP A 116 1.63 -5.52 15.64
CA TRP A 116 1.63 -6.58 16.63
C TRP A 116 0.55 -6.37 17.68
N VAL A 117 0.16 -7.46 18.32
CA VAL A 117 -0.77 -7.49 19.45
C VAL A 117 -0.13 -8.27 20.60
N CYS A 118 -0.05 -7.67 21.78
CA CYS A 118 0.36 -8.35 23.00
C CYS A 118 -0.78 -9.25 23.50
N LEU A 119 -0.62 -10.57 23.39
CA LEU A 119 -1.65 -11.56 23.74
C LEU A 119 -1.87 -11.69 25.25
N SER A 120 -0.98 -11.12 26.06
CA SER A 120 -1.18 -10.97 27.51
C SER A 120 -2.30 -9.99 27.87
N GLY A 121 -2.68 -9.10 26.94
CA GLY A 121 -3.62 -8.00 27.19
C GLY A 121 -3.06 -6.90 28.10
N LYS A 122 -1.80 -6.98 28.53
CA LYS A 122 -1.18 -6.01 29.46
C LYS A 122 -0.65 -4.80 28.71
N HIS A 123 -0.99 -3.61 29.19
CA HIS A 123 -0.46 -2.37 28.65
C HIS A 123 1.06 -2.27 28.81
N GLU A 124 1.62 -2.79 29.90
CA GLU A 124 3.07 -2.81 30.15
C GLU A 124 3.85 -3.57 29.07
N ASP A 125 3.28 -4.64 28.50
CA ASP A 125 3.91 -5.37 27.40
C ASP A 125 3.92 -4.53 26.12
N LEU A 126 2.88 -3.70 25.90
CA LEU A 126 2.84 -2.76 24.78
C LEU A 126 3.92 -1.68 24.92
N VAL A 127 4.08 -1.11 26.12
CA VAL A 127 5.13 -0.12 26.41
C VAL A 127 6.53 -0.73 26.20
N LYS A 128 6.75 -1.97 26.64
CA LYS A 128 8.02 -2.68 26.44
C LYS A 128 8.28 -2.98 24.97
N THR A 129 7.27 -3.42 24.22
CA THR A 129 7.40 -3.68 22.77
C THR A 129 7.59 -2.39 21.97
N ASP A 130 6.94 -1.28 22.33
CA ASP A 130 7.18 0.03 21.71
C ASP A 130 8.65 0.46 21.87
N ARG A 131 9.22 0.32 23.08
CA ARG A 131 10.63 0.63 23.35
C ARG A 131 11.58 -0.28 22.55
N ALA A 132 11.35 -1.59 22.58
CA ALA A 132 12.20 -2.54 21.87
C ALA A 132 12.14 -2.37 20.35
N ALA A 133 10.96 -2.05 19.80
CA ALA A 133 10.83 -1.71 18.38
C ALA A 133 11.57 -0.42 18.03
N MET A 134 11.43 0.62 18.86
CA MET A 134 12.13 1.90 18.70
C MET A 134 13.66 1.75 18.72
N GLU A 135 14.20 0.91 19.61
CA GLU A 135 15.64 0.61 19.71
C GLU A 135 16.19 -0.14 18.48
N CYS A 136 15.33 -0.83 17.72
CA CYS A 136 15.71 -1.57 16.52
C CYS A 136 15.72 -0.72 15.23
N ILE A 137 15.26 0.53 15.31
CA ILE A 137 15.15 1.46 14.17
C ILE A 137 16.29 2.47 14.25
N ASP A 138 17.11 2.55 13.19
CA ASP A 138 18.11 3.60 13.04
C ASP A 138 17.50 4.82 12.32
N PRO A 139 17.19 5.92 13.04
CA PRO A 139 16.54 7.09 12.43
C PRO A 139 17.44 7.87 11.45
N ASN A 140 18.72 7.53 11.32
CA ASN A 140 19.65 8.19 10.40
C ASN A 140 19.87 7.41 9.09
N ARG A 141 19.39 6.16 9.00
CA ARG A 141 19.61 5.30 7.83
C ARG A 141 18.81 5.77 6.61
N ARG A 142 17.49 5.98 6.76
CA ARG A 142 16.57 6.46 5.71
C ARG A 142 15.48 7.35 6.29
N GLY A 143 14.82 8.15 5.44
CA GLY A 143 13.71 9.01 5.85
C GLY A 143 12.53 8.23 6.45
N GLN A 144 12.25 7.05 5.91
CA GLN A 144 11.19 6.15 6.39
C GLN A 144 11.48 5.64 7.80
N ASP A 145 12.74 5.30 8.11
CA ASP A 145 13.14 4.90 9.47
C ASP A 145 12.94 6.04 10.46
N ARG A 146 13.38 7.26 10.09
CA ARG A 146 13.19 8.46 10.90
C ARG A 146 11.72 8.72 11.22
N ASP A 147 10.86 8.65 10.21
CA ASP A 147 9.43 8.92 10.36
C ASP A 147 8.78 7.88 11.29
N ASN A 148 9.17 6.61 11.17
CA ASN A 148 8.67 5.52 12.04
C ASN A 148 9.23 5.56 13.46
N TYR A 149 10.48 6.02 13.62
CA TYR A 149 11.08 6.28 14.93
C TYR A 149 10.33 7.41 15.67
N ILE A 150 10.06 8.53 14.98
CA ILE A 150 9.29 9.65 15.55
C ILE A 150 7.88 9.18 15.94
N TRP A 151 7.24 8.40 15.06
CA TRP A 151 5.93 7.84 15.32
C TRP A 151 5.91 6.97 16.58
N ILE A 152 6.77 5.93 16.67
CA ILE A 152 6.72 4.99 17.80
C ILE A 152 7.05 5.66 19.14
N ARG A 153 7.93 6.66 19.14
CA ARG A 153 8.25 7.50 20.31
C ARG A 153 7.03 8.22 20.86
N ASP A 154 6.13 8.68 19.99
CA ASP A 154 4.99 9.51 20.37
C ASP A 154 3.66 8.74 20.37
N ALA A 155 3.64 7.49 19.90
CA ALA A 155 2.41 6.71 19.68
C ALA A 155 1.60 6.46 20.97
N GLU A 156 2.27 6.35 22.12
CA GLU A 156 1.61 6.22 23.43
C GLU A 156 0.87 7.52 23.84
N LYS A 157 1.49 8.67 23.59
CA LYS A 157 0.93 10.00 23.95
C LYS A 157 -0.40 10.28 23.26
N ASN A 158 -0.59 9.71 22.07
CA ASN A 158 -1.78 9.90 21.25
C ASN A 158 -2.99 9.02 21.69
N LYS A 159 -2.80 8.08 22.63
CA LYS A 159 -3.89 7.26 23.22
C LYS A 159 -4.81 6.57 22.19
N LEU A 160 -4.20 5.99 21.15
CA LEU A 160 -4.92 5.39 20.01
C LEU A 160 -5.34 3.93 20.23
N VAL A 161 -5.00 3.33 21.37
CA VAL A 161 -5.30 1.93 21.67
C VAL A 161 -6.80 1.78 21.97
N VAL A 162 -7.47 0.92 21.21
CA VAL A 162 -8.87 0.54 21.43
C VAL A 162 -8.95 -0.99 21.39
N GLY A 163 -9.46 -1.61 22.47
CA GLY A 163 -9.55 -3.06 22.57
C GLY A 163 -8.20 -3.71 22.91
N SER A 164 -7.63 -4.46 21.97
CA SER A 164 -6.39 -5.20 22.19
C SER A 164 -5.18 -4.27 22.32
N GLN A 165 -4.20 -4.69 23.11
CA GLN A 165 -2.93 -3.97 23.26
C GLN A 165 -2.10 -4.14 21.99
N ALA A 166 -2.26 -3.22 21.06
CA ALA A 166 -1.73 -3.31 19.71
C ALA A 166 -1.00 -2.05 19.29
N ARG A 167 -0.01 -2.22 18.41
CA ARG A 167 0.73 -1.13 17.77
C ARG A 167 0.97 -1.47 16.30
N ILE A 168 1.12 -0.42 15.52
CA ILE A 168 1.51 -0.46 14.11
C ILE A 168 2.64 0.54 13.88
N LEU A 169 3.52 0.24 12.95
CA LEU A 169 4.47 1.18 12.32
C LEU A 169 4.82 0.61 10.93
N TYR A 170 5.64 1.30 10.14
CA TYR A 170 6.14 0.81 8.87
C TYR A 170 7.61 0.39 8.98
N GLN A 171 7.96 -0.78 8.46
CA GLN A 171 9.35 -1.27 8.37
C GLN A 171 9.60 -2.12 7.13
N ASP A 172 10.85 -2.11 6.69
CA ASP A 172 11.40 -2.94 5.62
C ASP A 172 11.67 -4.40 6.05
N ALA A 173 12.14 -5.23 5.12
CA ALA A 173 12.35 -6.67 5.34
C ALA A 173 13.22 -6.95 6.58
N GLU A 174 14.37 -6.28 6.68
CA GLU A 174 15.31 -6.51 7.76
C GLU A 174 14.85 -5.89 9.08
N GLY A 175 14.22 -4.72 9.03
CA GLY A 175 13.60 -4.10 10.20
C GLY A 175 12.53 -4.98 10.83
N ARG A 176 11.64 -5.55 10.01
CA ARG A 176 10.62 -6.52 10.47
C ARG A 176 11.27 -7.73 11.13
N VAL A 177 12.31 -8.31 10.53
CA VAL A 177 13.04 -9.45 11.09
C VAL A 177 13.70 -9.09 12.43
N ARG A 178 14.41 -7.96 12.52
CA ARG A 178 15.08 -7.51 13.76
C ARG A 178 14.09 -7.33 14.91
N ILE A 179 13.00 -6.61 14.66
CA ILE A 179 11.97 -6.35 15.69
C ILE A 179 11.30 -7.66 16.12
N ALA A 180 10.93 -8.52 15.17
CA ALA A 180 10.30 -9.81 15.47
C ALA A 180 11.21 -10.72 16.31
N LEU A 181 12.49 -10.83 15.96
CA LEU A 181 13.46 -11.60 16.74
C LEU A 181 13.65 -11.00 18.14
N LYS A 182 13.68 -9.66 18.26
CA LYS A 182 13.80 -8.99 19.55
C LYS A 182 12.59 -9.29 20.45
N PHE A 183 11.37 -9.23 19.91
CA PHE A 183 10.17 -9.59 20.67
C PHE A 183 10.19 -11.07 21.08
N ASN A 184 10.56 -11.98 20.17
CA ASN A 184 10.63 -13.40 20.49
C ASN A 184 11.69 -13.70 21.58
N GLU A 185 12.83 -13.00 21.56
CA GLU A 185 13.83 -13.05 22.63
C GLU A 185 13.25 -12.58 23.98
N MET A 186 12.54 -11.45 24.01
CA MET A 186 11.92 -10.91 25.24
C MET A 186 10.89 -11.88 25.83
N ILE A 187 10.11 -12.55 24.98
CA ILE A 187 9.15 -13.60 25.39
C ILE A 187 9.89 -14.78 26.02
N ARG A 188 10.97 -15.25 25.39
CA ARG A 188 11.82 -16.34 25.91
C ARG A 188 12.40 -16.02 27.28
N LYS A 189 12.73 -14.75 27.54
CA LYS A 189 13.25 -14.26 28.83
C LYS A 189 12.15 -13.97 29.86
N GLY A 190 10.87 -14.07 29.49
CA GLY A 190 9.74 -13.77 30.37
C GLY A 190 9.55 -12.27 30.63
N GLU A 191 10.14 -11.39 29.80
CA GLU A 191 10.02 -9.93 29.95
C GLU A 191 8.64 -9.42 29.52
N ILE A 192 8.01 -10.09 28.55
CA ILE A 192 6.65 -9.85 28.03
C ILE A 192 5.96 -11.20 27.76
N GLY A 193 4.62 -11.19 27.66
CA GLY A 193 3.86 -12.35 27.19
C GLY A 193 3.90 -12.55 25.66
N PRO A 194 3.31 -13.63 25.14
CA PRO A 194 3.26 -13.92 23.70
C PRO A 194 2.72 -12.76 22.86
N VAL A 195 3.23 -12.63 21.64
CA VAL A 195 2.86 -11.54 20.71
C VAL A 195 2.37 -12.12 19.39
N MET A 196 1.25 -11.63 18.87
CA MET A 196 0.79 -11.93 17.52
C MET A 196 1.27 -10.83 16.57
N LEU A 197 2.21 -11.15 15.67
CA LEU A 197 2.59 -10.28 14.56
C LEU A 197 1.57 -10.39 13.43
N GLY A 198 1.46 -9.32 12.64
CA GLY A 198 0.73 -9.34 11.39
C GLY A 198 0.91 -8.04 10.62
N ARG A 199 0.00 -7.79 9.68
CA ARG A 199 -0.04 -6.57 8.86
C ARG A 199 -1.42 -6.34 8.26
N ASP A 200 -1.59 -5.16 7.68
CA ASP A 200 -2.66 -4.98 6.70
C ASP A 200 -2.35 -5.75 5.42
N HIS A 201 -3.35 -5.91 4.56
CA HIS A 201 -3.11 -6.41 3.21
C HIS A 201 -2.52 -5.30 2.32
N HIS A 202 -2.70 -4.02 2.70
CA HIS A 202 -2.06 -2.85 2.08
C HIS A 202 -0.53 -2.83 2.32
N ASP A 203 0.19 -3.72 1.64
CA ASP A 203 1.62 -3.94 1.82
C ASP A 203 2.30 -4.25 0.48
N VAL A 204 3.63 -4.18 0.46
CA VAL A 204 4.50 -4.33 -0.72
C VAL A 204 4.19 -5.57 -1.58
N SER A 205 3.96 -6.73 -0.95
CA SER A 205 3.73 -8.02 -1.62
C SER A 205 2.31 -8.54 -1.50
N GLY A 206 1.57 -8.05 -0.49
CA GLY A 206 0.32 -8.66 -0.07
C GLY A 206 -0.83 -8.45 -1.03
N THR A 207 -0.77 -7.44 -1.91
CA THR A 207 -1.93 -7.07 -2.72
C THR A 207 -1.57 -6.74 -4.16
N ASP A 208 -2.29 -7.37 -5.08
CA ASP A 208 -2.42 -6.91 -6.45
C ASP A 208 -3.72 -6.11 -6.58
N SER A 209 -3.60 -4.81 -6.91
CA SER A 209 -4.72 -3.91 -7.11
C SER A 209 -4.33 -2.78 -8.08
N PRO A 210 -4.77 -2.84 -9.36
CA PRO A 210 -4.33 -1.91 -10.41
C PRO A 210 -4.65 -0.44 -10.13
N LEU A 211 -5.67 -0.20 -9.31
CA LEU A 211 -6.16 1.14 -8.96
C LEU A 211 -5.58 1.66 -7.64
N ARG A 212 -4.72 0.86 -6.98
CA ARG A 212 -4.16 1.19 -5.68
C ARG A 212 -2.77 0.57 -5.50
N GLU A 213 -2.61 -0.54 -4.79
CA GLU A 213 -1.29 -1.10 -4.42
C GLU A 213 -0.32 -1.35 -5.58
N THR A 214 -0.83 -1.70 -6.76
CA THR A 214 -0.01 -1.96 -7.96
C THR A 214 -0.21 -0.89 -9.04
N ALA A 215 -0.77 0.27 -8.71
CA ALA A 215 -0.96 1.36 -9.66
C ALA A 215 0.37 1.94 -10.17
N ASN A 216 1.46 1.85 -9.38
CA ASN A 216 2.80 2.27 -9.81
C ASN A 216 3.57 1.22 -10.65
N ILE A 217 2.96 0.07 -10.97
CA ILE A 217 3.54 -0.96 -11.84
C ILE A 217 3.22 -0.64 -13.30
N LYS A 218 4.25 -0.39 -14.12
CA LYS A 218 4.11 0.21 -15.47
C LYS A 218 4.49 -0.72 -16.64
N ASP A 219 4.79 -1.98 -16.38
CA ASP A 219 5.09 -2.98 -17.42
C ASP A 219 3.84 -3.69 -17.97
N GLY A 220 2.65 -3.28 -17.54
CA GLY A 220 1.36 -3.88 -17.90
C GLY A 220 0.96 -5.08 -17.02
N SER A 221 1.83 -5.54 -16.12
CA SER A 221 1.51 -6.62 -15.19
C SER A 221 0.69 -6.18 -13.98
N ASN A 222 0.33 -4.90 -13.87
CA ASN A 222 -0.44 -4.35 -12.75
C ASN A 222 -1.81 -5.01 -12.54
N VAL A 223 -2.38 -5.57 -13.62
CA VAL A 223 -3.66 -6.31 -13.66
C VAL A 223 -3.58 -7.79 -13.26
N MET A 224 -2.38 -8.31 -13.04
CA MET A 224 -2.16 -9.70 -12.65
C MET A 224 -2.45 -9.92 -11.15
N ALA A 225 -2.48 -11.17 -10.70
CA ALA A 225 -2.70 -11.56 -9.30
C ALA A 225 -1.62 -12.50 -8.74
N ASP A 226 -0.53 -12.70 -9.49
CA ASP A 226 0.54 -13.65 -9.14
C ASP A 226 1.29 -13.24 -7.88
N MET A 227 1.55 -11.94 -7.67
CA MET A 227 2.34 -11.46 -6.52
C MET A 227 1.62 -11.77 -5.20
N ALA A 228 0.34 -11.39 -5.08
CA ALA A 228 -0.45 -11.65 -3.89
C ALA A 228 -0.64 -13.16 -3.64
N THR A 229 -0.85 -13.94 -4.72
CA THR A 229 -1.02 -15.39 -4.65
C THR A 229 0.28 -16.09 -4.20
N GLN A 230 1.43 -15.68 -4.75
CA GLN A 230 2.74 -16.19 -4.36
C GLN A 230 3.09 -15.77 -2.94
N CYS A 231 2.83 -14.53 -2.55
CA CYS A 231 3.01 -14.05 -1.18
C CYS A 231 2.26 -14.94 -0.19
N TYR A 232 0.95 -15.18 -0.44
CA TYR A 232 0.13 -16.11 0.33
C TYR A 232 0.73 -17.52 0.40
N ALA A 233 1.02 -18.14 -0.75
CA ALA A 233 1.50 -19.52 -0.81
C ALA A 233 2.86 -19.68 -0.10
N GLY A 234 3.77 -18.73 -0.32
CA GLY A 234 5.10 -18.77 0.29
C GLY A 234 5.11 -18.43 1.78
N ASN A 235 4.17 -17.62 2.27
CA ASN A 235 3.95 -17.43 3.71
C ASN A 235 3.42 -18.70 4.37
N ALA A 236 2.47 -19.39 3.72
CA ALA A 236 1.93 -20.67 4.21
C ALA A 236 3.02 -21.74 4.28
N ALA A 237 3.83 -21.86 3.22
CA ALA A 237 4.92 -22.82 3.15
C ALA A 237 6.06 -22.56 4.17
N ARG A 238 6.19 -21.32 4.65
CA ARG A 238 7.27 -20.91 5.59
C ARG A 238 6.84 -20.90 7.06
N GLY A 239 5.63 -21.38 7.37
CA GLY A 239 5.22 -21.63 8.76
C GLY A 239 4.60 -20.45 9.49
N MET A 240 4.06 -19.45 8.77
CA MET A 240 3.19 -18.45 9.39
C MET A 240 2.02 -19.13 10.12
N SER A 241 1.62 -18.60 11.27
CA SER A 241 0.55 -19.19 12.11
C SER A 241 -0.84 -19.07 11.48
N LEU A 242 -1.06 -18.02 10.69
CA LEU A 242 -2.27 -17.76 9.93
C LEU A 242 -1.89 -17.14 8.59
N VAL A 243 -2.55 -17.54 7.51
CA VAL A 243 -2.41 -16.91 6.20
C VAL A 243 -3.78 -16.78 5.57
N ALA A 244 -4.06 -15.63 4.96
CA ALA A 244 -5.34 -15.32 4.34
C ALA A 244 -5.12 -14.79 2.92
N LEU A 245 -6.05 -15.13 2.02
CA LEU A 245 -6.14 -14.58 0.67
C LEU A 245 -7.59 -14.16 0.43
N HIS A 246 -7.81 -12.88 0.16
CA HIS A 246 -9.13 -12.27 -0.01
C HIS A 246 -9.29 -11.74 -1.44
N ASN A 247 -10.55 -11.54 -1.83
CA ASN A 247 -10.95 -10.90 -3.08
C ASN A 247 -11.63 -9.56 -2.77
N GLY A 248 -11.06 -8.48 -3.28
CA GLY A 248 -11.68 -7.16 -3.30
C GLY A 248 -11.42 -6.28 -2.08
N GLY A 249 -10.42 -6.60 -1.26
CA GLY A 249 -10.04 -5.73 -0.15
C GLY A 249 -9.66 -4.33 -0.63
N GLY A 250 -10.22 -3.32 0.03
CA GLY A 250 -9.97 -1.91 -0.23
C GLY A 250 -10.75 -1.32 -1.40
N VAL A 251 -10.70 -1.93 -2.58
CA VAL A 251 -11.26 -1.37 -3.81
C VAL A 251 -12.58 -2.03 -4.27
N GLY A 252 -13.00 -3.11 -3.63
CA GLY A 252 -14.25 -3.84 -3.90
C GLY A 252 -14.06 -5.16 -4.67
N ILE A 253 -15.08 -6.02 -4.61
CA ILE A 253 -15.06 -7.39 -5.17
C ILE A 253 -14.63 -7.39 -6.64
N GLY A 254 -13.70 -8.28 -6.99
CA GLY A 254 -13.20 -8.46 -8.36
C GLY A 254 -12.16 -7.43 -8.82
N LYS A 255 -11.78 -6.48 -7.96
CA LYS A 255 -10.85 -5.39 -8.30
C LYS A 255 -9.49 -5.49 -7.61
N SER A 256 -9.33 -6.44 -6.70
CA SER A 256 -8.05 -6.74 -6.05
C SER A 256 -7.99 -8.18 -5.58
N ILE A 257 -6.79 -8.73 -5.51
CA ILE A 257 -6.47 -9.96 -4.79
C ILE A 257 -5.47 -9.59 -3.71
N ASN A 258 -5.84 -9.81 -2.44
CA ASN A 258 -5.13 -9.25 -1.32
C ASN A 258 -5.00 -10.24 -0.17
N GLY A 259 -3.78 -10.51 0.28
CA GLY A 259 -3.45 -11.47 1.31
C GLY A 259 -2.69 -10.86 2.50
N GLY A 260 -2.77 -11.57 3.61
CA GLY A 260 -2.17 -11.19 4.89
C GLY A 260 -1.69 -12.41 5.66
N PHE A 261 -0.97 -12.16 6.74
CA PHE A 261 -0.47 -13.19 7.62
C PHE A 261 -0.66 -12.82 9.09
N GLY A 262 -0.59 -13.86 9.92
CA GLY A 262 -0.39 -13.76 11.35
C GLY A 262 0.71 -14.70 11.80
N LEU A 263 1.59 -14.26 12.70
CA LEU A 263 2.67 -15.07 13.25
C LEU A 263 2.70 -14.92 14.77
N VAL A 264 2.42 -16.00 15.49
CA VAL A 264 2.54 -16.05 16.94
C VAL A 264 4.00 -16.20 17.33
N LEU A 265 4.48 -15.25 18.13
CA LEU A 265 5.76 -15.31 18.81
C LEU A 265 5.55 -15.98 20.17
N ASP A 266 6.18 -17.15 20.35
CA ASP A 266 6.06 -17.99 21.54
C ASP A 266 7.36 -18.10 22.34
N GLY A 267 8.42 -17.41 21.91
CA GLY A 267 9.75 -17.46 22.50
C GLY A 267 10.61 -18.62 22.03
N SER A 268 10.10 -19.57 21.23
CA SER A 268 10.87 -20.73 20.78
C SER A 268 11.88 -20.40 19.69
N GLU A 269 12.99 -21.13 19.64
CA GLU A 269 13.97 -21.05 18.54
C GLU A 269 13.39 -21.52 17.20
N ARG A 270 12.37 -22.37 17.23
CA ARG A 270 11.60 -22.76 16.03
C ARG A 270 10.99 -21.53 15.37
N VAL A 271 10.41 -20.62 16.15
CA VAL A 271 9.84 -19.37 15.63
C VAL A 271 10.92 -18.42 15.13
N ASP A 272 12.13 -18.40 15.70
CA ASP A 272 13.24 -17.60 15.14
C ASP A 272 13.58 -18.00 13.70
N ASN A 273 13.53 -19.29 13.39
CA ASN A 273 13.77 -19.79 12.02
C ASN A 273 12.63 -19.41 11.07
N ILE A 274 11.38 -19.43 11.55
CA ILE A 274 10.21 -18.96 10.78
C ILE A 274 10.35 -17.46 10.51
N ILE A 275 10.69 -16.64 11.52
CA ILE A 275 10.88 -15.19 11.36
C ILE A 275 11.91 -14.89 10.26
N LYS A 276 13.09 -15.52 10.34
CA LYS A 276 14.20 -15.28 9.39
C LYS A 276 13.86 -15.68 7.95
N SER A 277 12.97 -16.64 7.75
CA SER A 277 12.58 -17.12 6.43
C SER A 277 11.33 -16.40 5.90
N ALA A 278 10.26 -16.41 6.69
CA ALA A 278 8.93 -15.99 6.29
C ALA A 278 8.80 -14.47 6.15
N LEU A 279 9.36 -13.67 7.07
CA LEU A 279 9.26 -12.21 6.97
C LEU A 279 10.11 -11.65 5.82
N LEU A 280 11.26 -12.27 5.51
CA LEU A 280 12.03 -11.90 4.32
C LEU A 280 11.23 -12.18 3.05
N TRP A 281 10.56 -13.35 2.95
CA TRP A 281 9.70 -13.67 1.81
C TRP A 281 8.51 -12.71 1.69
N ASP A 282 7.80 -12.45 2.80
CA ASP A 282 6.62 -11.58 2.85
C ASP A 282 6.88 -10.18 2.30
N VAL A 283 8.12 -9.69 2.41
CA VAL A 283 8.54 -8.38 1.88
C VAL A 283 9.20 -8.49 0.51
N MET A 284 10.21 -9.35 0.37
CA MET A 284 11.06 -9.35 -0.82
C MET A 284 10.37 -9.95 -2.05
N CYS A 285 9.29 -10.73 -1.88
CA CYS A 285 8.46 -11.18 -3.01
C CYS A 285 7.89 -9.99 -3.81
N GLY A 286 7.35 -8.99 -3.12
CA GLY A 286 6.78 -7.80 -3.74
C GLY A 286 7.84 -6.85 -4.26
N VAL A 287 8.95 -6.67 -3.52
CA VAL A 287 10.11 -5.89 -4.01
C VAL A 287 10.67 -6.50 -5.30
N ALA A 288 10.81 -7.83 -5.37
CA ALA A 288 11.26 -8.52 -6.57
C ALA A 288 10.32 -8.30 -7.76
N ARG A 289 9.00 -8.40 -7.55
CA ARG A 289 8.00 -8.11 -8.61
C ARG A 289 8.10 -6.66 -9.07
N ARG A 290 8.16 -5.71 -8.14
CA ARG A 290 8.27 -4.27 -8.43
C ARG A 290 9.56 -3.94 -9.17
N ALA A 291 10.67 -4.57 -8.79
CA ALA A 291 11.94 -4.47 -9.50
C ALA A 291 11.82 -4.99 -10.92
N TRP A 292 11.24 -6.18 -11.12
CA TRP A 292 11.00 -6.74 -12.45
C TRP A 292 10.13 -5.83 -13.33
N ALA A 293 9.15 -5.18 -12.73
CA ALA A 293 8.30 -4.16 -13.37
C ALA A 293 9.00 -2.82 -13.63
N ARG A 294 10.32 -2.73 -13.37
CA ARG A 294 11.21 -1.59 -13.62
C ARG A 294 11.06 -0.42 -12.66
N ASN A 295 10.56 -0.64 -11.45
CA ASN A 295 10.58 0.39 -10.41
C ASN A 295 12.02 0.60 -9.91
N GLU A 296 12.57 1.80 -10.13
CA GLU A 296 13.97 2.13 -9.86
C GLU A 296 14.42 1.77 -8.44
N ASN A 297 13.66 2.22 -7.43
CA ASN A 297 13.99 1.97 -6.02
C ASN A 297 13.92 0.48 -5.64
N SER A 298 13.05 -0.29 -6.32
CA SER A 298 12.99 -1.75 -6.12
C SER A 298 14.17 -2.46 -6.77
N ILE A 299 14.64 -1.99 -7.92
CA ILE A 299 15.87 -2.51 -8.55
C ILE A 299 17.04 -2.31 -7.60
N THR A 300 17.24 -1.10 -7.05
CA THR A 300 18.30 -0.83 -6.06
C THR A 300 18.17 -1.74 -4.84
N THR A 301 16.96 -1.86 -4.26
CA THR A 301 16.71 -2.72 -3.10
C THR A 301 16.97 -4.20 -3.41
N SER A 302 16.67 -4.65 -4.64
CA SER A 302 16.92 -6.02 -5.09
C SER A 302 18.41 -6.29 -5.33
N ILE A 303 19.17 -5.30 -5.79
CA ILE A 303 20.64 -5.39 -5.89
C ILE A 303 21.26 -5.52 -4.48
N GLU A 304 20.83 -4.67 -3.54
CA GLU A 304 21.26 -4.76 -2.14
C GLU A 304 20.96 -6.14 -1.55
N PHE A 305 19.75 -6.66 -1.78
CA PHE A 305 19.36 -8.01 -1.35
C PHE A 305 20.28 -9.09 -1.96
N ASN A 306 20.54 -9.05 -3.27
CA ASN A 306 21.40 -10.04 -3.93
C ASN A 306 22.83 -10.05 -3.38
N ASN A 307 23.36 -8.89 -3.01
CA ASN A 307 24.68 -8.77 -2.39
C ASN A 307 24.68 -9.30 -0.95
N ASN A 308 23.70 -8.88 -0.13
CA ASN A 308 23.64 -9.23 1.30
C ASN A 308 23.26 -10.70 1.55
N TYR A 309 22.52 -11.31 0.63
CA TYR A 309 22.00 -12.68 0.73
C TYR A 309 22.60 -13.63 -0.32
N GLN A 310 23.80 -13.32 -0.82
CA GLN A 310 24.51 -14.15 -1.79
C GLN A 310 24.61 -15.61 -1.31
N GLY A 311 24.23 -16.55 -2.18
CA GLY A 311 24.21 -18.00 -1.87
C GLY A 311 23.01 -18.48 -1.05
N LYS A 312 22.15 -17.58 -0.56
CA LYS A 312 20.91 -17.91 0.17
C LYS A 312 19.64 -17.55 -0.61
N GLY A 313 19.73 -16.57 -1.51
CA GLY A 313 18.64 -16.15 -2.39
C GLY A 313 19.17 -15.34 -3.56
N HIS A 314 18.34 -15.20 -4.60
CA HIS A 314 18.65 -14.38 -5.76
C HIS A 314 17.35 -13.84 -6.38
N ILE A 315 17.31 -12.54 -6.63
CA ILE A 315 16.25 -11.83 -7.35
C ILE A 315 16.77 -11.53 -8.75
N THR A 316 16.03 -11.98 -9.77
CA THR A 316 16.32 -11.64 -11.16
C THR A 316 16.04 -10.15 -11.40
N LEU A 317 17.03 -9.43 -11.90
CA LEU A 317 16.91 -8.00 -12.23
C LEU A 317 16.53 -7.83 -13.70
N PRO A 318 15.68 -6.85 -14.05
CA PRO A 318 15.38 -6.58 -15.45
C PRO A 318 16.58 -5.92 -16.15
N TYR A 319 16.74 -6.22 -17.43
CA TYR A 319 17.60 -5.42 -18.32
C TYR A 319 16.76 -4.28 -18.89
N LEU A 320 17.10 -3.05 -18.51
CA LEU A 320 16.43 -1.87 -19.03
C LEU A 320 16.89 -1.63 -20.47
N VAL A 321 15.93 -1.41 -21.38
CA VAL A 321 16.18 -1.06 -22.78
C VAL A 321 16.13 0.44 -22.94
N ASP A 322 16.93 0.97 -23.85
CA ASP A 322 16.91 2.38 -24.23
C ASP A 322 15.61 2.70 -25.00
N ASP A 323 14.86 3.70 -24.52
CA ASP A 323 13.62 4.14 -25.16
C ASP A 323 13.86 4.62 -26.60
N GLN A 324 15.02 5.22 -26.89
CA GLN A 324 15.38 5.61 -28.25
C GLN A 324 15.49 4.40 -29.18
N LEU A 325 16.07 3.30 -28.69
CA LEU A 325 16.16 2.06 -29.47
C LEU A 325 14.77 1.48 -29.76
N ILE A 326 13.83 1.56 -28.81
CA ILE A 326 12.44 1.16 -29.03
C ILE A 326 11.81 2.03 -30.12
N GLU A 327 11.87 3.36 -29.97
CA GLU A 327 11.26 4.31 -30.90
C GLU A 327 11.79 4.10 -32.33
N GLU A 328 13.11 4.00 -32.49
CA GLU A 328 13.76 3.77 -33.78
C GLU A 328 13.34 2.43 -34.40
N THR A 329 13.29 1.36 -33.58
CA THR A 329 12.92 0.02 -34.04
C THR A 329 11.46 -0.03 -34.49
N VAL A 330 10.53 0.55 -33.70
CA VAL A 330 9.11 0.61 -34.02
C VAL A 330 8.87 1.48 -35.26
N ALA A 331 9.49 2.67 -35.33
CA ALA A 331 9.36 3.55 -36.49
C ALA A 331 9.87 2.88 -37.77
N LYS A 332 10.98 2.13 -37.70
CA LYS A 332 11.52 1.37 -38.83
C LYS A 332 10.57 0.23 -39.26
N ALA A 333 9.97 -0.48 -38.32
CA ALA A 333 9.00 -1.54 -38.62
C ALA A 333 7.71 -1.00 -39.27
N LEU A 334 7.14 0.08 -38.73
CA LEU A 334 5.94 0.72 -39.27
C LEU A 334 6.16 1.31 -40.67
N LYS A 335 7.33 1.93 -40.92
CA LYS A 335 7.71 2.39 -42.27
C LYS A 335 7.80 1.27 -43.29
N LYS A 336 8.15 0.05 -42.87
CA LYS A 336 8.24 -1.13 -43.75
C LYS A 336 6.87 -1.69 -44.13
N ASN A 337 5.86 -1.54 -43.27
CA ASN A 337 4.48 -2.00 -43.53
C ASN A 337 3.64 -1.01 -44.37
N ASN A 338 4.10 0.23 -44.53
CA ASN A 338 3.48 1.24 -45.38
C ASN A 338 4.06 1.30 -46.81
N ARG A 339 4.90 0.31 -47.20
CA ARG A 339 5.44 0.14 -48.55
C ARG A 339 4.93 -1.16 -49.15
#